data_AF-A0A7S1WS17-F1
#
_entry.id   AF-A0A7S1WS17-F1
#
_cell.length_a   1.000
_cell.length_b   1.000
_cell.length_c   1.000
_cell.angle_alpha   90.00
_cell.angle_beta   90.00
_cell.angle_gamma   90.00
#
_symmetry.space_group_name_H-M   'P 1'
#
loop_
_entity.id
_entity.type
_entity.pdbx_description
1 polymer ?
#
loop_
_entity_poly.entity_id
_entity_poly.type
_entity_poly.pdbx_seq_one_letter_code
_entity_poly.pdbx_strand_id
1 'polypeptide(L)'
;QVLWQDIRLAAGSLLFVVVYLAIHTRSTMLTCAAFFVIPTSLPCAYIVFSLISGSRSLGIINFLSVFVIVGLGADVVFVYTDTWRDSALHCDTDAGRLQWTYSHAGKATVATTATTALSFLANLASVLRALR
;
A
#
# COMPACT_ATOMS: atom_id res chain seq x y z
N GLN A 1 -12.07 -16.76 -22.40
CA GLN A 1 -10.73 -16.41 -22.95
C GLN A 1 -10.30 -15.00 -22.60
N VAL A 2 -11.18 -13.99 -22.71
CA VAL A 2 -10.90 -12.58 -22.36
C VAL A 2 -10.35 -12.41 -20.93
N LEU A 3 -10.98 -13.05 -19.94
CA LEU A 3 -10.54 -13.00 -18.53
C LEU A 3 -9.06 -13.38 -18.31
N TRP A 4 -8.55 -14.38 -19.03
CA TRP A 4 -7.16 -14.83 -18.88
C TRP A 4 -6.16 -13.84 -19.47
N GLN A 5 -6.56 -13.10 -20.51
CA GLN A 5 -5.74 -12.00 -21.05
C GLN A 5 -5.74 -10.81 -20.09
N ASP A 6 -6.89 -10.47 -19.52
CA ASP A 6 -7.00 -9.38 -18.55
C ASP A 6 -6.13 -9.63 -17.31
N ILE A 7 -6.17 -10.85 -16.77
CA ILE A 7 -5.33 -11.24 -15.62
C ILE A 7 -3.84 -11.12 -15.96
N ARG A 8 -3.41 -11.50 -17.17
CA ARG A 8 -2.00 -11.39 -17.58
C ARG A 8 -1.55 -9.94 -17.72
N LEU A 9 -2.38 -9.09 -18.34
CA LEU A 9 -2.10 -7.66 -18.48
C LEU A 9 -2.02 -6.98 -17.10
N ALA A 10 -2.94 -7.35 -16.21
CA ALA A 10 -2.99 -6.83 -14.85
C ALA A 10 -1.79 -7.32 -14.00
N ALA A 11 -1.36 -8.57 -14.14
CA ALA A 11 -0.14 -9.06 -13.51
C ALA A 11 1.11 -8.33 -14.04
N GLY A 12 1.15 -8.03 -15.35
CA GLY A 12 2.21 -7.25 -15.97
C GLY A 12 2.30 -5.81 -15.43
N SER A 13 1.17 -5.13 -15.24
CA SER A 13 1.15 -3.79 -14.66
C SER A 13 1.59 -3.79 -13.20
N LEU A 14 1.19 -4.80 -12.42
CA LEU A 14 1.63 -4.97 -11.03
C LEU A 14 3.15 -5.15 -10.96
N LEU A 15 3.69 -6.02 -11.82
CA LEU A 15 5.14 -6.25 -11.91
C LEU A 15 5.87 -4.96 -12.29
N PHE A 16 5.35 -4.19 -13.23
CA PHE A 16 5.92 -2.92 -13.63
C PHE A 16 6.02 -1.92 -12.47
N VAL A 17 4.96 -1.79 -11.65
CA VAL A 17 4.97 -0.91 -10.46
C VAL A 17 6.03 -1.35 -9.46
N VAL A 18 6.14 -2.66 -9.20
CA VAL A 18 7.14 -3.22 -8.27
C VAL A 18 8.56 -2.97 -8.78
N VAL A 19 8.82 -3.20 -10.07
CA VAL A 19 10.12 -2.95 -10.69
C VAL A 19 10.46 -1.46 -10.68
N TYR A 20 9.48 -0.59 -10.98
CA TYR A 20 9.67 0.85 -10.91
C TYR A 20 10.01 1.30 -9.48
N LEU A 21 9.33 0.75 -8.47
CA LEU A 21 9.61 1.01 -7.07
C LEU A 21 11.02 0.57 -6.67
N ALA A 22 11.47 -0.60 -7.15
CA ALA A 22 12.83 -1.08 -6.97
C ALA A 22 13.87 -0.12 -7.56
N ILE A 23 13.63 0.38 -8.78
CA ILE A 23 14.55 1.31 -9.47
C ILE A 23 14.58 2.68 -8.76
N HIS A 24 13.42 3.21 -8.37
CA HIS A 24 13.30 4.55 -7.78
C HIS A 24 13.91 4.64 -6.37
N THR A 25 13.72 3.59 -5.57
CA THR A 25 14.20 3.54 -4.18
C THR A 25 15.74 3.57 -4.12
N ARG A 26 16.44 3.09 -5.17
CA ARG A 26 17.92 3.02 -5.29
C ARG A 26 18.65 2.35 -4.11
N SER A 27 17.91 1.71 -3.19
CA SER A 27 18.40 0.96 -2.05
C SER A 27 17.79 -0.44 -2.08
N THR A 28 18.65 -1.45 -2.12
CA THR A 28 18.26 -2.86 -2.21
C THR A 28 17.54 -3.33 -0.94
N MET A 29 17.98 -2.88 0.24
CA MET A 29 17.36 -3.26 1.50
C MET A 29 15.93 -2.71 1.64
N LEU A 30 15.71 -1.46 1.24
CA LEU A 30 14.40 -0.83 1.33
C LEU A 30 13.42 -1.39 0.29
N THR A 31 13.93 -1.75 -0.90
CA THR A 31 13.18 -2.48 -1.92
C THR A 31 12.77 -3.87 -1.42
N CYS A 32 13.69 -4.62 -0.80
CA CYS A 32 13.37 -5.93 -0.22
C CYS A 32 12.31 -5.79 0.88
N ALA A 33 12.46 -4.81 1.79
CA ALA A 33 11.48 -4.56 2.84
C ALA A 33 10.10 -4.24 2.27
N ALA A 34 10.01 -3.37 1.26
CA ALA A 34 8.75 -3.06 0.57
C ALA A 34 8.14 -4.30 -0.10
N PHE A 35 8.97 -5.12 -0.74
CA PHE A 35 8.54 -6.37 -1.38
C PHE A 35 8.01 -7.40 -0.38
N PHE A 36 8.43 -7.37 0.88
CA PHE A 36 7.84 -8.21 1.93
C PHE A 36 6.60 -7.59 2.56
N VAL A 37 6.63 -6.29 2.88
CA VAL A 37 5.56 -5.60 3.61
C VAL A 37 4.27 -5.53 2.78
N ILE A 38 4.38 -5.17 1.49
CA ILE A 38 3.21 -4.99 0.62
C ILE A 38 2.39 -6.29 0.48
N PRO A 39 2.96 -7.44 0.08
CA PRO A 39 2.18 -8.67 -0.03
C PRO A 39 1.78 -9.26 1.32
N THR A 40 2.52 -9.00 2.40
CA THR A 40 2.14 -9.45 3.75
C THR A 40 0.94 -8.67 4.30
N SER A 41 0.67 -7.47 3.79
CA SER A 41 -0.50 -6.69 4.20
C SER A 41 -1.83 -7.36 3.79
N LEU A 42 -1.85 -8.13 2.68
CA LEU A 42 -3.02 -8.88 2.23
C LEU A 42 -3.48 -9.99 3.19
N PRO A 43 -2.63 -10.96 3.60
CA PRO A 43 -3.01 -11.98 4.57
C PRO A 43 -3.32 -11.36 5.94
N CYS A 44 -2.61 -10.31 6.36
CA CYS A 44 -2.97 -9.57 7.58
C CYS A 44 -4.39 -8.98 7.48
N ALA A 45 -4.73 -8.31 6.38
CA ALA A 45 -6.06 -7.77 6.15
C ALA A 45 -7.12 -8.88 6.13
N TYR A 46 -6.83 -10.02 5.51
CA TYR A 46 -7.72 -11.18 5.51
C TYR A 46 -7.96 -11.75 6.91
N ILE A 47 -6.92 -11.88 7.73
CA ILE A 47 -7.06 -12.36 9.11
C ILE A 47 -7.93 -11.40 9.93
N VAL A 48 -7.66 -10.09 9.83
CA VAL A 48 -8.46 -9.07 10.54
C VAL A 48 -9.92 -9.10 10.08
N PHE A 49 -10.16 -9.20 8.77
CA PHE A 49 -11.51 -9.33 8.22
C PHE A 49 -12.21 -10.60 8.70
N SER A 50 -11.51 -11.74 8.68
CA SER A 50 -12.05 -13.02 9.16
C SER A 50 -12.37 -12.98 10.66
N LEU A 51 -11.62 -12.20 11.45
CA LEU A 51 -11.83 -12.06 12.88
C LEU A 51 -13.04 -11.16 13.20
N ILE A 52 -13.28 -10.12 12.39
CA ILE A 52 -14.38 -9.17 12.58
C ILE A 52 -15.70 -9.70 12.01
N SER A 53 -15.70 -10.23 10.78
CA SER A 53 -16.94 -10.60 10.08
C SER A 53 -17.42 -12.03 10.33
N GLY A 54 -16.58 -12.91 10.89
CA GLY A 54 -16.95 -14.31 11.21
C GLY A 54 -17.35 -15.19 10.01
N SER A 55 -17.30 -14.67 8.79
CA SER A 55 -17.71 -15.32 7.54
C SER A 55 -16.53 -15.46 6.58
N ARG A 56 -16.38 -16.64 5.98
CA ARG A 56 -15.26 -17.01 5.08
C ARG A 56 -15.57 -16.79 3.60
N SER A 57 -16.32 -15.75 3.25
CA SER A 57 -16.67 -15.51 1.84
C SER A 57 -15.57 -14.69 1.14
N LEU A 58 -14.72 -15.36 0.38
CA LEU A 58 -13.71 -14.75 -0.49
C LEU A 58 -14.34 -14.40 -1.84
N GLY A 59 -14.87 -13.19 -1.97
CA GLY A 59 -15.42 -12.67 -3.22
C GLY A 59 -14.37 -12.11 -4.20
N ILE A 60 -14.81 -11.85 -5.44
CA ILE A 60 -14.05 -11.22 -6.55
C ILE A 60 -13.37 -9.89 -6.17
N ILE A 61 -13.86 -9.22 -5.11
CA ILE A 61 -13.31 -7.98 -4.54
C ILE A 61 -11.83 -8.14 -4.18
N ASN A 62 -11.39 -9.35 -3.80
CA ASN A 62 -10.01 -9.61 -3.40
C ASN A 62 -9.00 -9.28 -4.53
N PHE A 63 -9.37 -9.46 -5.80
CA PHE A 63 -8.47 -9.14 -6.92
C PHE A 63 -8.26 -7.63 -7.08
N LEU A 64 -9.33 -6.83 -6.97
CA LEU A 64 -9.23 -5.37 -7.03
C LEU A 64 -8.43 -4.81 -5.84
N SER A 65 -8.63 -5.39 -4.65
CA SER A 65 -7.89 -5.01 -3.45
C SER A 65 -6.38 -5.17 -3.61
N VAL A 66 -5.90 -6.18 -4.35
CA VAL A 66 -4.46 -6.33 -4.64
C VAL A 66 -3.91 -5.14 -5.40
N PHE A 67 -4.60 -4.66 -6.45
CA PHE A 67 -4.15 -3.50 -7.22
C PHE A 67 -4.11 -2.23 -6.37
N VAL A 68 -5.15 -2.03 -5.57
CA VAL A 68 -5.25 -0.87 -4.68
C VAL A 68 -4.14 -0.89 -3.64
N ILE A 69 -3.88 -2.05 -3.00
CA ILE A 69 -2.87 -2.19 -1.94
C ILE A 69 -1.46 -2.00 -2.48
N VAL A 70 -1.15 -2.52 -3.68
CA VAL A 70 0.18 -2.32 -4.27
C VAL A 70 0.39 -0.85 -4.63
N GLY A 71 -0.62 -0.18 -5.19
CA GLY A 71 -0.54 1.26 -5.50
C GLY A 71 -0.36 2.13 -4.24
N LEU A 72 -1.21 1.93 -3.23
CA LEU A 72 -1.13 2.67 -1.96
C LEU A 72 0.16 2.38 -1.18
N GLY A 73 0.57 1.10 -1.15
CA GLY A 73 1.81 0.70 -0.49
C GLY A 73 3.04 1.32 -1.16
N ALA A 74 3.05 1.36 -2.49
CA ALA A 74 4.10 2.00 -3.26
C ALA A 74 4.20 3.51 -2.98
N ASP A 75 3.07 4.20 -2.96
CA ASP A 75 2.98 5.63 -2.66
C ASP A 75 3.60 5.97 -1.28
N VAL A 76 3.25 5.20 -0.25
CA VAL A 76 3.80 5.39 1.10
C VAL A 76 5.32 5.21 1.12
N VAL A 77 5.85 4.17 0.47
CA VAL A 77 7.30 3.94 0.41
C VAL A 77 8.00 5.12 -0.25
N PHE A 78 7.43 5.66 -1.34
CA PHE A 78 7.99 6.82 -2.03
C PHE A 78 8.03 8.07 -1.15
N VAL A 79 6.92 8.40 -0.49
CA VAL A 79 6.86 9.55 0.43
C VAL A 79 7.93 9.46 1.52
N TYR A 80 8.09 8.29 2.13
CA TYR A 80 9.12 8.09 3.16
C TYR A 80 10.54 8.16 2.60
N THR A 81 10.79 7.60 1.42
CA THR A 81 12.13 7.67 0.79
C THR A 81 12.53 9.09 0.40
N ASP A 82 11.58 9.86 -0.13
CA ASP A 82 11.81 11.23 -0.57
C ASP A 82 12.05 12.13 0.64
N THR A 83 11.20 12.03 1.66
CA THR A 83 11.34 12.77 2.92
C THR A 83 12.65 12.42 3.64
N TRP A 84 13.10 11.15 3.60
CA TRP A 84 14.40 10.76 4.17
C TRP A 84 15.58 11.38 3.42
N ARG A 85 15.50 11.51 2.09
CA ARG A 85 16.53 12.20 1.29
C ARG A 85 16.54 13.69 1.60
N ASP A 86 15.36 14.31 1.70
CA ASP A 86 15.21 15.73 2.05
C ASP A 86 15.67 16.04 3.48
N SER A 87 15.51 15.10 4.42
CA SER A 87 16.01 15.25 5.80
C SER A 87 17.53 15.46 5.88
N ALA A 88 18.29 14.98 4.89
CA ALA A 88 19.74 15.16 4.85
C ALA A 88 20.17 16.62 4.67
N LEU A 89 19.27 17.48 4.16
CA LEU A 89 19.51 18.91 4.02
C LEU A 89 19.20 19.70 5.30
N HIS A 90 18.41 19.11 6.20
CA HIS A 90 17.85 19.79 7.37
C HIS A 90 18.47 19.32 8.70
N CYS A 91 19.07 18.13 8.74
CA CYS A 91 19.59 17.51 9.96
C CYS A 91 20.87 16.71 9.68
N ASP A 92 21.93 16.98 10.44
CA ASP A 92 23.21 16.26 10.35
C ASP A 92 23.25 14.97 11.16
N THR A 93 22.36 14.80 12.15
CA THR A 93 22.33 13.60 13.01
C THR A 93 21.31 12.57 12.51
N ASP A 94 21.69 11.29 12.48
CA ASP A 94 20.81 10.20 12.04
C ASP A 94 19.51 10.11 12.86
N ALA A 95 19.59 10.34 14.17
CA ALA A 95 18.41 10.37 15.05
C ALA A 95 17.47 11.55 14.71
N GLY A 96 18.03 12.74 14.44
CA GLY A 96 17.27 13.91 14.03
C GLY A 96 16.59 13.71 12.67
N ARG A 97 17.29 13.06 11.73
CA ARG A 97 16.76 12.70 10.41
C ARG A 97 15.59 11.73 10.50
N LEU A 98 15.68 10.74 11.37
CA LEU A 98 14.59 9.77 11.61
C LEU A 98 13.37 10.48 12.18
N GLN A 99 13.56 11.32 13.22
CA GLN A 99 12.49 12.09 13.84
C GLN A 99 11.83 13.06 12.85
N TRP A 100 12.63 13.76 12.04
CA TRP A 100 12.12 14.66 10.99
C TRP A 100 11.28 13.92 9.97
N THR A 101 11.80 12.80 9.46
CA THR A 101 11.11 11.96 8.47
C THR A 101 9.79 11.45 9.01
N TYR A 102 9.75 10.89 10.22
CA TYR A 102 8.50 10.42 10.83
C TYR A 102 7.51 11.55 11.10
N SER A 103 7.98 12.72 11.54
CA SER A 103 7.10 13.87 11.82
C SER A 103 6.46 14.44 10.56
N HIS A 104 7.20 14.51 9.45
CA HIS A 104 6.69 15.01 8.17
C HIS A 104 5.93 13.95 7.38
N ALA A 105 6.60 12.85 7.01
CA ALA A 105 6.01 11.79 6.21
C ALA A 105 4.86 11.09 6.95
N GLY A 106 4.97 10.92 8.27
CA GLY A 106 3.94 10.27 9.08
C GLY A 106 2.62 11.04 9.10
N LYS A 107 2.64 12.37 9.19
CA LYS A 107 1.42 13.19 9.15
C LYS A 107 0.71 13.07 7.80
N ALA A 108 1.47 13.16 6.71
CA ALA A 108 0.93 13.05 5.36
C ALA A 108 0.33 11.65 5.10
N THR A 109 1.06 10.60 5.45
CA THR A 109 0.65 9.21 5.20
C THR A 109 -0.51 8.76 6.10
N VAL A 110 -0.59 9.23 7.34
CA VAL A 110 -1.77 8.97 8.19
C VAL A 110 -3.01 9.63 7.61
N ALA A 111 -2.91 10.88 7.14
CA ALA A 111 -4.04 11.57 6.54
C ALA A 111 -4.56 10.84 5.28
N THR A 112 -3.67 10.48 4.34
CA THR A 112 -4.07 9.78 3.11
C THR A 112 -4.63 8.39 3.40
N THR A 113 -3.96 7.58 4.23
CA THR A 113 -4.44 6.24 4.57
C THR A 113 -5.79 6.28 5.31
N ALA A 114 -6.00 7.24 6.22
CA ALA A 114 -7.28 7.44 6.89
C ALA A 114 -8.38 7.82 5.90
N THR A 115 -8.13 8.75 4.98
CA THR A 115 -9.11 9.14 3.95
C THR A 115 -9.49 7.96 3.05
N THR A 116 -8.52 7.14 2.63
CA THR A 116 -8.78 5.93 1.85
C THR A 116 -9.58 4.91 2.64
N ALA A 117 -9.20 4.63 3.89
CA ALA A 117 -9.93 3.71 4.75
C ALA A 117 -11.37 4.16 4.99
N LEU A 118 -11.58 5.45 5.30
CA LEU A 118 -12.92 6.04 5.46
C LEU A 118 -13.75 5.94 4.18
N SER A 119 -13.13 6.11 3.01
CA SER A 119 -13.83 5.94 1.72
C SER A 119 -14.29 4.50 1.51
N PHE A 120 -13.45 3.50 1.83
CA PHE A 120 -13.85 2.09 1.77
C PHE A 120 -14.93 1.76 2.82
N LEU A 121 -14.81 2.27 4.04
CA LEU A 121 -15.83 2.08 5.08
C LEU A 121 -17.16 2.74 4.73
N ALA A 122 -17.14 3.92 4.09
CA ALA A 122 -18.35 4.58 3.61
C ALA A 122 -19.08 3.75 2.54
N ASN A 123 -18.35 3.01 1.70
CA ASN A 123 -18.95 2.09 0.74
C ASN A 123 -19.72 0.94 1.41
N LEU A 124 -19.32 0.51 2.61
CA LEU A 124 -20.06 -0.52 3.38
C LEU A 124 -21.44 -0.04 3.85
N ALA A 125 -21.65 1.27 3.96
CA ALA A 125 -22.96 1.86 4.29
C ALA A 125 -23.90 1.94 3.07
N SER A 126 -23.38 1.68 1.85
CA SER A 126 -24.18 1.69 0.63
C SER A 126 -25.13 0.50 0.55
N VAL A 127 -26.31 0.74 -0.04
CA VAL A 127 -27.37 -0.26 -0.23
C VAL A 127 -27.01 -1.32 -1.28
N LEU A 128 -25.99 -1.05 -2.11
CA LEU A 128 -25.54 -1.96 -3.17
C LEU A 128 -24.74 -3.13 -2.59
N ARG A 129 -25.35 -4.33 -2.65
CA ARG A 129 -24.78 -5.61 -2.14
C ARG A 129 -23.45 -6.03 -2.77
N ALA A 130 -23.03 -5.40 -3.87
CA ALA A 130 -21.75 -5.65 -4.53
C ALA A 130 -20.60 -4.78 -3.99
N LEU A 131 -20.91 -3.69 -3.26
CA LEU A 131 -19.95 -2.77 -2.63
C LEU A 131 -19.81 -2.99 -1.12
N ARG A 132 -20.67 -3.83 -0.54
CA ARG A 132 -20.71 -4.22 0.87
C ARG A 132 -20.01 -5.56 1.07
#